data_AF-A0A4S3LDQ2-F1
#
_entry.id   AF-A0A4S3LDQ2-F1
#
_cell.length_a   1.000
_cell.length_b   1.000
_cell.length_c   1.000
_cell.angle_alpha   90.00
_cell.angle_beta   90.00
_cell.angle_gamma   90.00
#
_symmetry.space_group_name_H-M   'P 1'
#
loop_
_entity.id
_entity.type
_entity.pdbx_description
1 polymer ?
#
loop_
_entity_poly.entity_id
_entity_poly.type
_entity_poly.pdbx_seq_one_letter_code
_entity_poly.pdbx_strand_id
1 'polypeptide(L)'
;DMEPFDRAMQDIYSARSGLDAETVSAMMDNETYIGGNDAVEKGFADRLLSADEISDGDESPAAALRKLDALLAKANTPRSERRKLLKSLSASTPGATDIQQGKPSATDSPNPEDLKQLENALAAFGK
;
A
#
# COMPACT_ATOMS: atom_id res chain seq x y z
N ASP A 1 7.21 24.68 37.15
CA ASP A 1 5.92 24.00 37.30
C ASP A 1 5.40 23.48 35.99
N MET A 2 5.04 22.20 36.00
CA MET A 2 4.39 21.52 34.88
C MET A 2 2.86 21.51 35.02
N GLU A 3 2.31 21.98 36.15
CA GLU A 3 0.86 21.94 36.43
C GLU A 3 -0.04 22.48 35.30
N PRO A 4 0.29 23.59 34.59
CA PRO A 4 -0.54 24.04 33.47
C PRO A 4 -0.56 23.05 32.29
N PHE A 5 0.55 22.35 32.05
CA PHE A 5 0.65 21.32 31.02
C PHE A 5 -0.09 20.06 31.43
N ASP A 6 0.06 19.63 32.69
CA ASP A 6 -0.59 18.43 33.21
C ASP A 6 -2.11 18.57 33.16
N ARG A 7 -2.63 19.74 33.57
CA ARG A 7 -4.06 20.06 33.46
C ARG A 7 -4.54 20.04 32.00
N ALA A 8 -3.79 20.63 31.09
CA ALA A 8 -4.16 20.65 29.67
C ALA A 8 -4.20 19.24 29.06
N MET A 9 -3.27 18.36 29.43
CA MET A 9 -3.26 16.96 28.99
C MET A 9 -4.44 16.17 29.59
N GLN A 10 -4.69 16.34 30.89
CA GLN A 10 -5.81 15.73 31.61
C GLN A 10 -7.15 16.07 30.94
N ASP A 11 -7.37 17.35 30.60
CA ASP A 11 -8.59 17.82 29.94
C ASP A 11 -8.79 17.15 28.57
N ILE A 12 -7.73 17.06 27.75
CA ILE A 12 -7.79 16.43 26.42
C ILE A 12 -8.12 14.94 26.54
N TYR A 13 -7.44 14.24 27.43
CA TYR A 13 -7.63 12.80 27.62
C TYR A 13 -8.98 12.47 28.25
N SER A 14 -9.46 13.27 29.20
CA SER A 14 -10.81 13.15 29.75
C SER A 14 -11.86 13.38 28.66
N ALA A 15 -11.71 14.44 27.86
CA ALA A 15 -12.63 14.73 26.75
C ALA A 15 -12.66 13.62 25.69
N ARG A 16 -11.52 12.97 25.42
CA ARG A 16 -11.44 11.86 24.47
C ARG A 16 -12.03 10.56 25.02
N SER A 17 -11.60 10.17 26.22
CA SER A 17 -11.93 8.86 26.81
C SER A 17 -13.31 8.82 27.48
N GLY A 18 -13.85 9.99 27.87
CA GLY A 18 -15.03 10.07 28.73
C GLY A 18 -14.77 9.70 30.19
N LEU A 19 -13.52 9.40 30.56
CA LEU A 19 -13.12 9.17 31.95
C LEU A 19 -13.07 10.48 32.71
N ASP A 20 -13.30 10.41 34.02
CA ASP A 20 -13.16 11.57 34.89
C ASP A 20 -11.70 12.04 34.96
N ALA A 21 -11.54 13.32 35.26
CA ALA A 21 -10.24 13.97 35.29
C ALA A 21 -9.32 13.34 36.35
N GLU A 22 -9.83 12.94 37.52
CA GLU A 22 -9.03 12.35 38.60
C GLU A 22 -8.45 10.99 38.18
N THR A 23 -9.25 10.15 37.53
CA THR A 23 -8.81 8.87 36.97
C THR A 23 -7.70 9.08 35.93
N VAL A 24 -7.87 10.03 35.02
CA VAL A 24 -6.85 10.34 33.99
C VAL A 24 -5.56 10.84 34.65
N SER A 25 -5.65 11.74 35.64
CA SER A 25 -4.47 12.24 36.38
C SER A 25 -3.75 11.08 37.08
N ALA A 26 -4.48 10.22 37.77
CA ALA A 26 -3.89 9.06 38.44
C ALA A 26 -3.25 8.09 37.45
N MET A 27 -3.83 7.91 36.26
CA MET A 27 -3.21 7.09 35.21
C MET A 27 -1.90 7.70 34.71
N MET A 28 -1.85 9.03 34.56
CA MET A 28 -0.65 9.77 34.14
C MET A 28 0.44 9.73 35.21
N ASP A 29 0.09 9.97 36.48
CA ASP A 29 1.03 9.95 37.61
C ASP A 29 1.63 8.55 37.84
N ASN A 30 0.85 7.50 37.56
CA ASN A 30 1.31 6.11 37.63
C ASN A 30 2.05 5.65 36.37
N GLU A 31 2.23 6.52 35.37
CA GLU A 31 2.84 6.20 34.07
C GLU A 31 2.23 4.93 33.43
N THR A 32 0.89 4.87 33.42
CA THR A 32 0.17 3.64 33.07
C THR A 32 0.31 3.30 31.59
N TYR A 33 0.85 2.12 31.29
CA TYR A 33 0.86 1.56 29.93
C TYR A 33 -0.40 0.72 29.71
N ILE A 34 -1.11 0.98 28.60
CA ILE A 34 -2.34 0.27 28.22
C ILE A 34 -2.19 -0.45 26.88
N GLY A 35 -2.75 -1.65 26.77
CA GLY A 35 -2.83 -2.39 25.52
C GLY A 35 -3.93 -1.87 24.60
N GLY A 36 -3.95 -2.32 23.34
CA GLY A 36 -4.93 -1.86 22.34
C GLY A 36 -6.38 -2.13 22.74
N ASN A 37 -6.69 -3.31 23.29
CA ASN A 37 -8.04 -3.66 23.73
C ASN A 37 -8.49 -2.74 24.87
N ASP A 38 -7.68 -2.60 25.90
CA ASP A 38 -7.96 -1.74 27.06
C ASP A 38 -8.12 -0.27 26.64
N ALA A 39 -7.35 0.18 25.65
CA ALA A 39 -7.47 1.53 25.11
C ALA A 39 -8.83 1.74 24.41
N VAL A 40 -9.37 0.73 23.74
CA VAL A 40 -10.71 0.78 23.15
C VAL A 40 -11.78 0.76 24.24
N GLU A 41 -11.68 -0.15 25.19
CA GLU A 41 -12.66 -0.28 26.30
C GLU A 41 -12.74 0.99 27.16
N LYS A 42 -11.60 1.64 27.41
CA LYS A 42 -11.51 2.89 28.16
C LYS A 42 -11.79 4.15 27.31
N GLY A 43 -12.10 4.01 26.02
CA GLY A 43 -12.45 5.12 25.13
C GLY A 43 -11.26 5.96 24.62
N PHE A 44 -10.02 5.56 24.89
CA PHE A 44 -8.85 6.22 24.31
C PHE A 44 -8.74 5.98 22.79
N ALA A 45 -9.19 4.82 22.31
CA ALA A 45 -9.25 4.44 20.90
C ALA A 45 -10.68 4.03 20.48
N ASP A 46 -11.01 4.18 19.20
CA ASP A 46 -12.35 3.81 18.71
C ASP A 46 -12.46 2.31 18.37
N ARG A 47 -11.38 1.73 17.84
CA ARG A 47 -11.30 0.32 17.45
C ARG A 47 -9.85 -0.12 17.22
N LEU A 48 -9.63 -1.42 17.16
CA LEU A 48 -8.39 -1.99 16.62
C LEU A 48 -8.38 -1.86 15.09
N LEU A 49 -7.19 -1.66 14.53
CA LEU A 49 -6.97 -1.74 13.10
C LEU A 49 -6.76 -3.21 12.71
N SER A 50 -7.59 -3.73 11.81
CA SER A 50 -7.45 -5.10 11.32
C SER A 50 -6.41 -5.19 10.20
N ALA A 51 -5.74 -6.34 10.09
CA ALA A 51 -4.63 -6.52 9.14
C ALA A 51 -5.08 -6.44 7.66
N ASP A 52 -6.33 -6.80 7.38
CA ASP A 52 -6.95 -6.71 6.05
C ASP A 52 -7.36 -5.28 5.66
N GLU A 53 -7.50 -4.37 6.63
CA GLU A 53 -7.74 -2.94 6.36
C GLU A 53 -6.44 -2.17 6.02
N ILE A 54 -5.28 -2.78 6.24
CA ILE A 54 -3.99 -2.18 5.90
C ILE A 54 -3.76 -2.37 4.40
N SER A 55 -3.94 -1.31 3.62
CA SER A 55 -3.48 -1.29 2.23
C SER A 55 -1.99 -0.94 2.20
N ASP A 56 -1.14 -1.96 2.08
CA ASP A 56 0.30 -1.80 1.81
C ASP A 56 0.59 -1.31 0.38
N GLY A 57 -0.46 -1.12 -0.44
CA GLY A 57 -0.34 -0.89 -1.87
C GLY A 57 -0.43 0.58 -2.24
N ASP A 58 0.71 1.19 -2.60
CA ASP A 58 0.67 2.15 -3.70
C ASP A 58 0.08 1.41 -4.91
N GLU A 59 -1.14 1.77 -5.32
CA GLU A 59 -1.79 1.25 -6.52
C GLU A 59 -1.40 2.05 -7.77
N SER A 60 -0.36 2.87 -7.69
CA SER A 60 0.17 3.57 -8.86
C SER A 60 0.46 2.59 -10.00
N PRO A 61 0.32 3.04 -11.26
CA PRO A 61 0.72 2.25 -12.43
C PRO A 61 2.17 1.71 -12.32
N ALA A 62 3.06 2.46 -11.65
CA ALA A 62 4.43 2.04 -11.41
C ALA A 62 4.51 0.86 -10.43
N ALA A 63 3.72 0.87 -9.36
CA ALA A 63 3.65 -0.24 -8.42
C ALA A 63 2.98 -1.48 -9.04
N ALA A 64 1.97 -1.30 -9.88
CA ALA A 64 1.36 -2.39 -10.65
C ALA A 64 2.38 -3.07 -11.59
N LEU A 65 3.20 -2.29 -12.32
CA LEU A 65 4.27 -2.83 -13.17
C LEU A 65 5.34 -3.59 -12.37
N ARG A 66 5.69 -3.11 -11.17
CA ARG A 66 6.62 -3.82 -10.27
C ARG A 66 6.05 -5.15 -9.78
N LYS A 67 4.75 -5.18 -9.43
CA LYS A 67 4.05 -6.42 -9.06
C LYS A 67 4.05 -7.42 -10.22
N LEU A 68 3.78 -6.96 -11.45
CA LEU A 68 3.83 -7.81 -12.65
C LEU A 68 5.24 -8.35 -12.95
N ASP A 69 6.30 -7.53 -12.82
CA ASP A 69 7.69 -8.01 -12.96
C ASP A 69 8.03 -9.08 -11.92
N ALA A 70 7.60 -8.88 -10.66
CA ALA A 70 7.80 -9.84 -9.59
C ALA A 70 7.09 -11.18 -9.86
N LEU A 71 5.86 -11.14 -10.39
CA LEU A 71 5.12 -12.35 -10.78
C LEU A 71 5.80 -13.10 -11.91
N LEU A 72 6.21 -12.41 -12.98
CA LEU A 72 6.93 -13.01 -14.10
C LEU A 72 8.31 -13.56 -13.68
N ALA A 73 8.99 -12.89 -12.74
CA ALA A 73 10.24 -13.40 -12.18
C ALA A 73 10.02 -14.70 -11.41
N LYS A 74 8.93 -14.80 -10.64
CA LYS A 74 8.54 -16.02 -9.92
C LYS A 74 8.14 -17.16 -10.87
N ALA A 75 7.58 -16.84 -12.03
CA ALA A 75 7.32 -17.79 -13.12
C ALA A 75 8.58 -18.19 -13.93
N ASN A 76 9.78 -17.86 -13.45
CA ASN A 76 11.08 -18.15 -14.09
C ASN A 76 11.25 -17.53 -15.49
N THR A 77 10.50 -16.49 -15.85
CA THR A 77 10.68 -15.79 -17.13
C THR A 77 12.01 -15.01 -17.12
N PRO A 78 12.89 -15.17 -18.13
CA PRO A 78 14.14 -14.42 -18.24
C PRO A 78 13.94 -12.91 -18.18
N ARG A 79 14.84 -12.19 -17.50
CA ARG A 79 14.74 -10.73 -17.30
C ARG A 79 14.60 -9.93 -18.60
N SER A 80 15.23 -10.39 -19.68
CA SER A 80 15.13 -9.79 -21.02
C SER A 80 13.70 -9.86 -21.57
N GLU A 81 13.03 -11.01 -21.43
CA GLU A 81 11.65 -11.23 -21.87
C GLU A 81 10.66 -10.45 -21.01
N ARG A 82 10.85 -10.41 -19.68
CA ARG A 82 10.00 -9.61 -18.79
C ARG A 82 10.01 -8.13 -19.15
N ARG A 83 11.20 -7.56 -19.42
CA ARG A 83 11.32 -6.15 -19.86
C ARG A 83 10.70 -5.91 -21.22
N LYS A 84 10.73 -6.89 -22.13
CA LYS A 84 10.06 -6.79 -23.44
C LYS A 84 8.54 -6.74 -23.27
N LEU A 85 7.97 -7.65 -22.47
CA LEU A 85 6.54 -7.74 -22.21
C LEU A 85 6.00 -6.51 -21.45
N LEU A 86 6.72 -6.04 -20.43
CA LEU A 86 6.30 -4.84 -19.68
C LEU A 86 6.35 -3.58 -20.56
N LYS A 87 7.32 -3.52 -21.49
CA LYS A 87 7.46 -2.41 -22.44
C LYS A 87 6.40 -2.41 -23.53
N SER A 88 5.96 -3.59 -24.01
CA SER A 88 4.85 -3.69 -24.94
C SER A 88 3.51 -3.34 -24.28
N LEU A 89 3.37 -3.60 -22.97
CA LEU A 89 2.19 -3.24 -22.19
C LEU A 89 2.12 -1.73 -21.86
N SER A 90 3.26 -1.10 -21.54
CA SER A 90 3.32 0.32 -21.17
C SER A 90 3.40 1.28 -22.36
N ALA A 91 2.87 0.90 -23.53
CA ALA A 91 3.04 1.57 -24.83
C ALA A 91 2.37 2.96 -24.96
N SER A 92 2.30 3.73 -23.89
CA SER A 92 1.66 5.06 -23.83
C SER A 92 2.64 6.21 -23.59
N THR A 93 3.95 6.02 -23.77
CA THR A 93 4.89 7.15 -23.95
C THR A 93 5.29 7.26 -25.42
N PRO A 94 4.67 8.15 -26.22
CA PRO A 94 5.12 8.43 -27.58
C PRO A 94 6.56 8.94 -27.51
N GLY A 95 7.52 8.19 -28.07
CA GLY A 95 8.89 8.66 -28.30
C GLY A 95 10.04 7.94 -27.56
N ALA A 96 9.78 6.91 -26.75
CA ALA A 96 10.85 6.28 -25.95
C ALA A 96 11.56 5.07 -26.60
N THR A 97 11.35 4.80 -27.90
CA THR A 97 12.02 3.67 -28.60
C THR A 97 12.59 4.08 -29.94
N ASP A 98 13.92 4.07 -30.05
CA ASP A 98 14.69 4.28 -31.28
C ASP A 98 14.69 3.03 -32.18
N ILE A 99 13.51 2.56 -32.58
CA ILE A 99 13.37 1.60 -33.68
C ILE A 99 12.22 2.10 -34.55
N GLN A 100 12.51 3.10 -35.37
CA GLN A 100 11.59 3.56 -36.39
C GLN A 100 11.56 2.55 -37.55
N GLN A 101 10.60 1.63 -37.52
CA GLN A 101 10.09 1.04 -38.75
C GLN A 101 8.57 0.93 -38.68
N GLY A 102 7.91 2.09 -38.83
CA GLY A 102 6.45 2.21 -38.87
C GLY A 102 5.99 3.58 -38.39
N LYS A 103 5.06 4.20 -39.14
CA LYS A 103 4.49 5.51 -38.79
C LYS A 103 3.81 5.44 -37.41
N PRO A 104 4.01 6.43 -36.52
CA PRO A 104 3.30 6.50 -35.25
C PRO A 104 1.81 6.75 -35.54
N SER A 105 0.92 6.06 -34.81
CA SER A 105 -0.57 6.07 -34.94
C SER A 105 -1.23 4.91 -35.70
N ALA A 106 -0.59 3.74 -35.85
CA ALA A 106 -1.18 2.60 -36.59
C ALA A 106 -1.50 1.34 -35.77
N THR A 107 -1.40 1.34 -34.45
CA THR A 107 -1.82 0.20 -33.62
C THR A 107 -2.58 0.66 -32.39
N ASP A 108 -3.92 0.75 -32.50
CA ASP A 108 -4.84 0.98 -31.37
C ASP A 108 -4.93 -0.21 -30.41
N SER A 109 -4.23 -1.31 -30.71
CA SER A 109 -4.28 -2.55 -29.95
C SER A 109 -2.88 -3.04 -29.60
N PRO A 110 -2.62 -3.49 -28.36
CA PRO A 110 -1.40 -4.19 -28.02
C PRO A 110 -1.21 -5.40 -28.94
N ASN A 111 0.04 -5.67 -29.31
CA ASN A 111 0.38 -6.75 -30.23
C ASN A 111 -0.17 -8.10 -29.71
N PRO A 112 -1.06 -8.78 -30.46
CA PRO A 112 -1.74 -9.99 -29.99
C PRO A 112 -0.79 -11.14 -29.66
N GLU A 113 0.39 -11.19 -30.28
CA GLU A 113 1.39 -12.21 -29.96
C GLU A 113 2.06 -11.97 -28.59
N ASP A 114 2.26 -10.71 -28.21
CA ASP A 114 2.81 -10.36 -26.89
C ASP A 114 1.77 -10.64 -25.78
N LEU A 115 0.48 -10.47 -26.06
CA LEU A 115 -0.60 -10.84 -25.14
C LEU A 115 -0.66 -12.35 -24.91
N LYS A 116 -0.61 -13.16 -25.96
CA LYS A 116 -0.56 -14.64 -25.84
C LYS A 116 0.68 -15.11 -25.07
N GLN A 117 1.82 -14.46 -25.26
CA GLN A 117 3.04 -14.77 -24.50
C GLN A 117 2.86 -14.47 -23.01
N LEU A 118 2.21 -13.35 -22.68
CA LEU A 118 1.89 -13.00 -21.30
C LEU A 118 0.88 -13.98 -20.67
N GLU A 119 -0.17 -14.36 -21.41
CA GLU A 119 -1.15 -15.37 -20.96
C GLU A 119 -0.49 -16.72 -20.67
N ASN A 120 0.41 -17.18 -21.55
CA ASN A 120 1.15 -18.42 -21.35
C ASN A 120 2.09 -18.36 -20.12
N ALA A 121 2.78 -17.23 -19.92
CA ALA A 121 3.63 -17.02 -18.76
C ALA A 121 2.81 -16.99 -17.45
N LEU A 122 1.61 -16.41 -17.47
CA LEU A 122 0.69 -16.40 -16.34
C LEU A 122 0.09 -17.79 -16.08
N ALA A 123 -0.24 -18.55 -17.11
CA ALA A 123 -0.75 -19.92 -16.98
C ALA A 123 0.28 -20.90 -16.39
N ALA A 124 1.57 -20.67 -16.65
CA ALA A 124 2.67 -21.45 -16.06
C ALA A 124 2.83 -21.24 -14.54
N PHE A 125 2.23 -20.17 -13.98
CA PHE A 125 2.21 -19.89 -12.54
C PHE A 125 1.14 -20.70 -11.78
N GLY A 126 0.08 -21.14 -12.47
CA GLY A 126 -1.06 -21.86 -11.88
C GLY A 126 -0.93 -23.39 -11.83
N LYS A 127 0.26 -23.93 -12.11
CA LYS A 127 0.57 -25.37 -12.02
C LYS A 127 1.58 -25.65 -10.92
#